data_AF-A0A5R8Y1L4-F1
#
_entry.id   AF-A0A5R8Y1L4-F1
#
_cell.length_a   1.000
_cell.length_b   1.000
_cell.length_c   1.000
_cell.angle_alpha   90.00
_cell.angle_beta   90.00
_cell.angle_gamma   90.00
#
_symmetry.space_group_name_H-M   'P 1'
#
loop_
_entity.id
_entity.type
_entity.pdbx_description
1 polymer ?
#
loop_
_entity_poly.entity_id
_entity_poly.type
_entity_poly.pdbx_seq_one_letter_code
_entity_poly.pdbx_strand_id
1 'polypeptide(L)'
;MKKYLIGFSVATLIVLSGCSSKEVSTTSTASNSNKTVTGDNVTSLKHKDILTESSIHDAVRINDMKLVDFFINEKIDLNEKDKFGYTPLHLASRFNHFDIAEKLIKNGATVNSVDKYGDTPLIDSTRNGYTKMSKLLICNGAKRDVLDKYEMSPLHYASKTNDVLIAKLLRTENVESECKEPEKVAAPAEQFYNLITMDDYEIINDNTPKICGDVLDADVKQVQLSFDGGETITEGVINKDRWCAQVEKKMENGDYTAMAMAINSANQRGKAQDDLTIHVLNDLYNALKAEFEPDFEQWNAEIDEDTLTFRFKNPALMFTRGSSKISTNYKEILNSFFPRYVNILKDYSNEITSVHVEGHTSSRYRTAKTAEEKFEKNRILSQKRADKVLEYITGNSDNAVVENKGFIEKAFVADGKSSSQSVLNEDGTENYVLSRRVEFRIETDPNK
;
A
#
# COMPACT_ATOMS: atom_id res chain seq x y z
N MET A 1 28.45 -13.17 45.74
CA MET A 1 27.23 -13.64 46.44
C MET A 1 26.02 -13.30 45.58
N LYS A 2 25.21 -14.33 45.22
CA LYS A 2 23.87 -14.37 44.57
C LYS A 2 23.67 -13.57 43.26
N LYS A 3 23.75 -14.18 42.05
CA LYS A 3 22.75 -15.01 41.29
C LYS A 3 21.41 -14.26 41.07
N TYR A 4 20.97 -13.94 39.85
CA TYR A 4 20.43 -14.88 38.84
C TYR A 4 20.67 -14.44 37.37
N LEU A 5 21.03 -15.42 36.53
CA LEU A 5 20.76 -15.51 35.09
C LEU A 5 19.33 -16.02 34.87
N ILE A 6 18.71 -15.72 33.73
CA ILE A 6 18.07 -16.65 32.75
C ILE A 6 17.71 -15.81 31.50
N GLY A 7 17.95 -16.38 30.31
CA GLY A 7 17.54 -15.84 29.01
C GLY A 7 16.37 -16.59 28.36
N PHE A 8 16.05 -16.16 27.13
CA PHE A 8 15.18 -16.73 26.08
C PHE A 8 13.66 -16.86 26.34
N SER A 9 12.83 -16.28 25.45
CA SER A 9 12.21 -16.99 24.31
C SER A 9 10.89 -16.36 23.81
N VAL A 10 10.61 -16.68 22.54
CA VAL A 10 9.56 -16.35 21.58
C VAL A 10 8.11 -16.66 22.02
N ALA A 11 7.18 -15.83 21.52
CA ALA A 11 5.74 -15.99 21.24
C ALA A 11 4.82 -16.78 22.19
N THR A 12 3.66 -16.19 22.48
CA THR A 12 2.40 -16.96 22.60
C THR A 12 1.23 -16.12 22.09
N LEU A 13 0.75 -16.49 20.90
CA LEU A 13 -0.53 -16.13 20.34
C LEU A 13 -1.61 -16.88 21.13
N ILE A 14 -2.60 -16.18 21.68
CA ILE A 14 -3.82 -16.83 22.19
C ILE A 14 -4.97 -16.47 21.26
N VAL A 15 -5.29 -17.44 20.40
CA VAL A 15 -6.61 -17.58 19.80
C VAL A 15 -7.51 -18.20 20.87
N LEU A 16 -8.60 -17.52 21.23
CA LEU A 16 -9.76 -18.18 21.84
C LEU A 16 -10.96 -18.00 20.90
N SER A 17 -11.29 -19.14 20.31
CA SER A 17 -12.51 -19.54 19.63
C SER A 17 -13.79 -19.15 20.36
N GLY A 18 -14.85 -18.88 19.60
CA GLY A 18 -16.21 -19.15 20.09
C GLY A 18 -17.30 -18.32 19.44
N CYS A 19 -17.63 -18.60 18.17
CA CYS A 19 -19.01 -18.41 17.72
C CYS A 19 -19.92 -19.27 18.60
N SER A 20 -20.85 -18.65 19.32
CA SER A 20 -22.03 -19.32 19.86
C SER A 20 -23.26 -18.57 19.35
N SER A 21 -23.81 -19.10 18.26
CA SER A 21 -25.16 -18.81 17.82
C SER A 21 -26.14 -19.24 18.91
N LYS A 22 -26.87 -18.28 19.49
CA LYS A 22 -28.17 -18.55 20.09
C LYS A 22 -29.25 -18.07 19.13
N GLU A 23 -29.73 -18.99 18.32
CA GLU A 23 -31.14 -18.98 17.92
C GLU A 23 -31.97 -19.13 19.18
N VAL A 24 -32.91 -18.21 19.45
CA VAL A 24 -34.21 -18.57 20.03
C VAL A 24 -35.29 -17.64 19.47
N SER A 25 -36.20 -18.30 18.76
CA SER A 25 -37.62 -18.01 18.53
C SER A 25 -38.04 -16.70 17.88
N THR A 26 -38.29 -16.82 16.58
CA THR A 26 -39.48 -16.26 15.94
C THR A 26 -40.75 -16.59 16.72
N THR A 27 -41.47 -15.56 17.16
CA THR A 27 -42.94 -15.60 17.22
C THR A 27 -43.47 -14.57 16.23
N SER A 28 -44.14 -15.11 15.22
CA SER A 28 -44.92 -14.37 14.24
C SER A 28 -46.16 -13.77 14.91
N THR A 29 -46.37 -12.47 14.74
CA THR A 29 -47.72 -11.93 14.56
C THR A 29 -47.69 -10.99 13.36
N ALA A 30 -48.38 -11.41 12.31
CA ALA A 30 -48.61 -10.62 11.12
C ALA A 30 -49.48 -9.41 11.44
N SER A 31 -49.11 -8.24 10.90
CA SER A 31 -50.11 -7.28 10.45
C SER A 31 -49.57 -6.53 9.22
N ASN A 32 -50.30 -6.70 8.12
CA ASN A 32 -50.14 -5.94 6.89
C ASN A 32 -50.31 -4.44 7.16
N SER A 33 -49.39 -3.62 6.67
CA SER A 33 -49.77 -2.38 6.01
C SER A 33 -48.72 -1.95 5.00
N ASN A 34 -49.15 -1.87 3.74
CA ASN A 34 -48.47 -1.08 2.72
C ASN A 34 -48.41 0.38 3.21
N LYS A 35 -47.20 0.91 3.39
CA LYS A 35 -46.94 2.34 3.39
C LYS A 35 -45.66 2.61 2.62
N THR A 36 -45.84 3.10 1.40
CA THR A 36 -44.92 4.04 0.77
C THR A 36 -44.67 5.21 1.72
N VAL A 37 -43.43 5.39 2.16
CA VAL A 37 -42.90 6.58 2.83
C VAL A 37 -41.60 6.88 2.10
N THR A 38 -41.64 7.66 1.03
CA THR A 38 -41.21 9.08 1.00
C THR A 38 -39.93 9.31 1.79
N GLY A 39 -38.88 9.76 1.09
CA GLY A 39 -37.60 10.12 1.69
C GLY A 39 -37.78 11.12 2.82
N ASP A 40 -37.59 10.63 4.04
CA ASP A 40 -37.35 11.47 5.19
C ASP A 40 -35.84 11.62 5.32
N ASN A 41 -35.39 12.87 5.21
CA ASN A 41 -34.06 13.31 5.60
C ASN A 41 -33.71 12.69 6.96
N VAL A 42 -32.68 11.84 6.99
CA VAL A 42 -32.06 11.38 8.24
C VAL A 42 -31.27 12.56 8.82
N THR A 43 -31.97 13.57 9.31
CA THR A 43 -31.37 14.63 10.14
C THR A 43 -31.44 14.17 11.58
N SER A 44 -30.26 13.97 12.17
CA SER A 44 -29.96 13.51 13.52
C SER A 44 -29.78 11.99 13.70
N LEU A 45 -28.72 11.46 13.12
CA LEU A 45 -28.02 10.35 13.76
C LEU A 45 -27.35 10.93 15.01
N LYS A 46 -27.73 10.45 16.21
CA LYS A 46 -27.01 10.81 17.43
C LYS A 46 -25.56 10.38 17.24
N HIS A 47 -24.62 11.31 17.44
CA HIS A 47 -23.16 11.19 17.24
C HIS A 47 -22.45 9.99 17.92
N LYS A 48 -23.17 9.11 18.60
CA LYS A 48 -22.59 8.00 19.37
C LYS A 48 -22.62 6.64 18.66
N ASP A 49 -23.42 6.49 17.60
CA ASP A 49 -23.70 5.15 17.03
C ASP A 49 -23.04 4.90 15.66
N ILE A 50 -22.27 5.84 15.10
CA ILE A 50 -21.49 5.64 13.85
C ILE A 50 -19.99 5.40 14.11
N LEU A 51 -19.47 5.76 15.28
CA LEU A 51 -18.03 5.80 15.56
C LEU A 51 -17.52 4.67 16.47
N THR A 52 -18.24 3.56 16.59
CA THR A 52 -17.91 2.57 17.63
C THR A 52 -16.60 1.81 17.43
N GLU A 53 -15.84 1.94 16.34
CA GLU A 53 -14.52 1.28 16.21
C GLU A 53 -13.37 2.06 15.55
N SER A 54 -13.39 3.40 15.54
CA SER A 54 -12.14 4.17 15.40
C SER A 54 -12.31 5.55 16.00
N SER A 55 -11.69 5.77 17.16
CA SER A 55 -11.58 7.10 17.75
C SER A 55 -10.45 7.87 17.05
N ILE A 56 -10.46 9.21 17.13
CA ILE A 56 -9.30 10.00 16.70
C ILE A 56 -8.02 9.58 17.43
N HIS A 57 -8.13 9.06 18.65
CA HIS A 57 -6.99 8.48 19.37
C HIS A 57 -6.39 7.27 18.65
N ASP A 58 -7.21 6.43 18.03
CA ASP A 58 -6.74 5.27 17.26
C ASP A 58 -6.09 5.71 15.95
N ALA A 59 -6.71 6.65 15.23
CA ALA A 59 -6.14 7.24 14.02
C ALA A 59 -4.76 7.87 14.28
N VAL A 60 -4.65 8.65 15.35
CA VAL A 60 -3.36 9.23 15.77
C VAL A 60 -2.37 8.15 16.18
N ARG A 61 -2.80 7.08 16.87
CA ARG A 61 -1.89 6.01 17.32
C ARG A 61 -1.28 5.23 16.16
N ILE A 62 -2.00 5.06 15.05
CA ILE A 62 -1.51 4.38 13.85
C ILE A 62 -0.92 5.32 12.79
N ASN A 63 -0.81 6.62 13.09
CA ASN A 63 -0.30 7.66 12.18
C ASN A 63 -1.13 7.85 10.88
N ASP A 64 -2.45 7.64 10.94
CA ASP A 64 -3.33 7.80 9.76
C ASP A 64 -3.75 9.27 9.60
N MET A 65 -2.99 10.04 8.81
CA MET A 65 -3.27 11.45 8.54
C MET A 65 -4.61 11.67 7.84
N LYS A 66 -5.01 10.77 6.93
CA LYS A 66 -6.26 10.90 6.16
C LYS A 66 -7.47 10.80 7.10
N LEU A 67 -7.42 9.85 8.04
CA LEU A 67 -8.48 9.67 9.03
C LEU A 67 -8.47 10.79 10.09
N VAL A 68 -7.30 11.31 10.49
CA VAL A 68 -7.20 12.51 11.33
C VAL A 68 -7.83 13.73 10.64
N ASP A 69 -7.56 13.93 9.34
CA ASP A 69 -8.16 15.01 8.55
C ASP A 69 -9.68 14.88 8.48
N PHE A 70 -10.19 13.67 8.25
CA PHE A 70 -11.62 13.39 8.30
C PHE A 70 -12.22 13.82 9.66
N PHE A 71 -11.63 13.42 10.78
CA PHE A 71 -12.14 13.76 12.12
C PHE A 71 -12.09 15.26 12.42
N ILE A 72 -11.01 15.95 12.03
CA ILE A 72 -10.91 17.41 12.18
C ILE A 72 -12.01 18.12 11.37
N ASN A 73 -12.28 17.66 10.15
CA ASN A 73 -13.32 18.21 9.29
C ASN A 73 -14.73 17.99 9.84
N GLU A 74 -14.97 16.86 10.52
CA GLU A 74 -16.19 16.57 11.27
C GLU A 74 -16.31 17.38 12.59
N LYS A 75 -15.32 18.23 12.91
CA LYS A 75 -15.31 19.13 14.07
C LYS A 75 -15.50 18.42 15.41
N ILE A 76 -14.95 17.21 15.54
CA ILE A 76 -14.96 16.50 16.82
C ILE A 76 -14.13 17.26 17.88
N ASP A 77 -14.31 16.92 19.16
CA ASP A 77 -13.50 17.50 20.24
C ASP A 77 -12.08 16.92 20.24
N LEU A 78 -11.11 17.70 19.76
CA LEU A 78 -9.68 17.35 19.75
C LEU A 78 -9.05 17.29 21.15
N ASN A 79 -9.80 17.61 22.20
CA ASN A 79 -9.37 17.57 23.60
C ASN A 79 -10.02 16.42 24.38
N GLU A 80 -10.82 15.58 23.73
CA GLU A 80 -11.40 14.41 24.35
C GLU A 80 -10.28 13.50 24.89
N LYS A 81 -10.49 13.01 26.12
CA LYS A 81 -9.54 12.15 26.81
C LYS A 81 -9.96 10.70 26.72
N ASP A 82 -9.04 9.83 26.38
CA ASP A 82 -9.28 8.39 26.42
C ASP A 82 -9.34 7.87 27.88
N LYS A 83 -9.49 6.54 28.02
CA LYS A 83 -9.56 5.88 29.34
C LYS A 83 -8.33 6.10 30.24
N PHE A 84 -7.20 6.52 29.69
CA PHE A 84 -5.97 6.83 30.41
C PHE A 84 -5.74 8.34 30.59
N GLY A 85 -6.64 9.17 30.08
CA GLY A 85 -6.52 10.63 30.15
C GLY A 85 -5.75 11.24 28.98
N TYR A 86 -5.36 10.44 27.96
CA TYR A 86 -4.62 10.96 26.82
C TYR A 86 -5.55 11.72 25.89
N THR A 87 -5.15 12.92 25.52
CA THR A 87 -5.71 13.62 24.34
C THR A 87 -5.01 13.12 23.07
N PRO A 88 -5.57 13.34 21.87
CA PRO A 88 -4.87 13.09 20.61
C PRO A 88 -3.46 13.67 20.57
N LEU A 89 -3.26 14.88 21.10
CA LEU A 89 -1.94 15.52 21.14
C LEU A 89 -0.94 14.80 22.07
N HIS A 90 -1.39 14.16 23.17
CA HIS A 90 -0.51 13.30 23.98
C HIS A 90 0.01 12.13 23.16
N LEU A 91 -0.88 11.44 22.43
CA LEU A 91 -0.51 10.28 21.61
C LEU A 91 0.44 10.69 20.48
N ALA A 92 0.14 11.78 19.77
CA ALA A 92 1.02 12.30 18.72
C ALA A 92 2.41 12.66 19.28
N SER A 93 2.47 13.26 20.47
CA SER A 93 3.73 13.65 21.13
C SER A 93 4.52 12.44 21.63
N ARG A 94 3.83 11.43 22.15
CA ARG A 94 4.42 10.19 22.68
C ARG A 94 4.95 9.26 21.58
N PHE A 95 4.30 9.22 20.43
CA PHE A 95 4.72 8.41 19.27
C PHE A 95 5.51 9.21 18.22
N ASN A 96 5.78 10.50 18.47
CA ASN A 96 6.51 11.39 17.58
C ASN A 96 5.88 11.60 16.19
N HIS A 97 4.55 11.60 16.11
CA HIS A 97 3.83 11.92 14.87
C HIS A 97 3.75 13.45 14.70
N PHE A 98 4.86 14.04 14.24
CA PHE A 98 5.07 15.49 14.20
C PHE A 98 4.01 16.24 13.38
N ASP A 99 3.73 15.79 12.16
CA ASP A 99 2.79 16.48 11.26
C ASP A 99 1.36 16.45 11.82
N ILE A 100 0.97 15.32 12.45
CA ILE A 100 -0.30 15.19 13.15
C ILE A 100 -0.35 16.15 14.34
N ALA A 101 0.72 16.25 15.14
CA ALA A 101 0.77 17.17 16.27
C ALA A 101 0.65 18.64 15.83
N GLU A 102 1.36 19.04 14.78
CA GLU A 102 1.24 20.39 14.21
C GLU A 102 -0.20 20.67 13.76
N LYS A 103 -0.81 19.73 13.04
CA LYS A 103 -2.17 19.88 12.55
C LYS A 103 -3.21 19.92 13.67
N LEU A 104 -3.05 19.10 14.71
CA LEU A 104 -3.92 19.14 15.90
C LEU A 104 -3.82 20.49 16.62
N ILE A 105 -2.61 21.02 16.82
CA ILE A 105 -2.37 22.32 17.46
C ILE A 105 -3.01 23.45 16.63
N LYS A 106 -2.78 23.44 15.31
CA LYS A 106 -3.37 24.43 14.38
C LYS A 106 -4.90 24.45 14.42
N ASN A 107 -5.52 23.30 14.70
CA ASN A 107 -6.97 23.15 14.80
C ASN A 107 -7.50 23.24 16.24
N GLY A 108 -6.69 23.74 17.19
CA GLY A 108 -7.16 24.09 18.53
C GLY A 108 -7.00 23.00 19.60
N ALA A 109 -6.15 22.00 19.38
CA ALA A 109 -5.79 21.06 20.44
C ALA A 109 -5.05 21.76 21.60
N THR A 110 -5.43 21.44 22.83
CA THR A 110 -4.89 22.04 24.05
C THR A 110 -3.51 21.47 24.36
N VAL A 111 -2.48 22.27 24.10
CA VAL A 111 -1.05 21.96 24.29
C VAL A 111 -0.69 21.56 25.73
N ASN A 112 -1.41 22.12 26.71
CA ASN A 112 -1.12 21.96 28.14
C ASN A 112 -2.05 20.98 28.86
N SER A 113 -2.69 20.07 28.12
CA SER A 113 -3.52 19.02 28.71
C SER A 113 -2.69 18.13 29.62
N VAL A 114 -3.29 17.66 30.72
CA VAL A 114 -2.65 16.74 31.67
C VAL A 114 -3.39 15.40 31.68
N ASP A 115 -2.67 14.30 31.52
CA ASP A 115 -3.24 12.95 31.57
C ASP A 115 -3.46 12.43 33.01
N LYS A 116 -3.83 11.16 33.20
CA LYS A 116 -4.01 10.58 34.54
C LYS A 116 -2.70 10.33 35.29
N TYR A 117 -1.56 10.44 34.62
CA TYR A 117 -0.23 10.25 35.19
C TYR A 117 0.49 11.58 35.49
N GLY A 118 -0.17 12.71 35.26
CA GLY A 118 0.42 14.03 35.45
C GLY A 118 1.28 14.47 34.26
N ASP A 119 1.33 13.69 33.19
CA ASP A 119 2.12 14.02 32.01
C ASP A 119 1.36 15.05 31.16
N THR A 120 2.13 15.99 30.59
CA THR A 120 1.68 16.83 29.48
C THR A 120 2.29 16.31 28.17
N PRO A 121 1.79 16.73 27.00
CA PRO A 121 2.46 16.43 25.72
C PRO A 121 3.95 16.80 25.70
N LEU A 122 4.36 17.86 26.41
CA LEU A 122 5.76 18.25 26.55
C LEU A 122 6.56 17.25 27.42
N ILE A 123 5.97 16.74 28.50
CA ILE A 123 6.60 15.66 29.28
C ILE A 123 6.75 14.40 28.43
N ASP A 124 5.71 14.01 27.67
CA ASP A 124 5.76 12.84 26.78
C ASP A 124 6.91 12.95 25.75
N SER A 125 7.03 14.08 25.06
CA SER A 125 8.06 14.28 24.05
C SER A 125 9.47 14.40 24.65
N THR A 126 9.65 15.13 25.76
CA THR A 126 10.96 15.27 26.41
C THR A 126 11.45 13.98 27.06
N ARG A 127 10.55 13.19 27.68
CA ARG A 127 10.87 11.88 28.26
C ARG A 127 11.43 10.91 27.23
N ASN A 128 10.96 10.99 25.99
CA ASN A 128 11.39 10.15 24.88
C ASN A 128 12.51 10.78 24.03
N GLY A 129 12.95 12.01 24.33
CA GLY A 129 14.04 12.68 23.62
C GLY A 129 13.67 13.23 22.23
N TYR A 130 12.39 13.49 21.97
CA TYR A 130 11.94 14.02 20.68
C TYR A 130 12.14 15.53 20.61
N THR A 131 13.34 15.96 20.23
CA THR A 131 13.76 17.36 20.19
C THR A 131 12.82 18.25 19.35
N LYS A 132 12.50 17.84 18.12
CA LYS A 132 11.64 18.64 17.22
C LYS A 132 10.22 18.80 17.78
N MET A 133 9.61 17.70 18.25
CA MET A 133 8.29 17.71 18.88
C MET A 133 8.27 18.59 20.14
N SER A 134 9.29 18.45 21.00
CA SER A 134 9.41 19.25 22.23
C SER A 134 9.52 20.75 21.91
N LYS A 135 10.30 21.11 20.88
CA LYS A 135 10.40 22.48 20.39
C LYS A 135 9.05 22.98 19.87
N LEU A 136 8.35 22.23 19.02
CA LEU A 136 7.01 22.57 18.51
C LEU A 136 6.06 22.90 19.67
N LEU A 137 6.02 22.06 20.70
CA LEU A 137 5.14 22.24 21.86
C LEU A 137 5.51 23.48 22.67
N ILE A 138 6.81 23.70 22.97
CA ILE A 138 7.27 24.90 23.69
C ILE A 138 6.92 26.18 22.91
N CYS A 139 7.12 26.15 21.60
CA CYS A 139 6.81 27.29 20.73
C CYS A 139 5.33 27.56 20.55
N ASN A 140 4.48 26.57 20.83
CA ASN A 140 3.02 26.72 20.89
C ASN A 140 2.51 26.87 22.33
N GLY A 141 3.35 27.35 23.24
CA GLY A 141 2.94 27.76 24.58
C GLY A 141 2.83 26.63 25.60
N ALA A 142 3.54 25.52 25.41
CA ALA A 142 3.65 24.51 26.45
C ALA A 142 4.30 25.08 27.72
N LYS A 143 3.66 24.86 28.87
CA LYS A 143 4.20 25.20 30.20
C LYS A 143 5.47 24.38 30.45
N ARG A 144 6.55 25.06 30.80
CA ARG A 144 7.91 24.49 30.89
C ARG A 144 8.27 24.01 32.30
N ASP A 145 7.54 24.50 33.29
CA ASP A 145 7.67 24.25 34.73
C ASP A 145 6.61 23.27 35.25
N VAL A 146 6.15 22.37 34.40
CA VAL A 146 5.22 21.29 34.79
C VAL A 146 5.97 20.13 35.44
N LEU A 147 5.28 19.39 36.30
CA LEU A 147 5.78 18.20 36.96
C LEU A 147 4.80 17.05 36.73
N ASP A 148 5.34 15.88 36.39
CA ASP A 148 4.56 14.65 36.40
C ASP A 148 4.33 14.13 37.83
N LYS A 149 3.61 13.01 37.97
CA LYS A 149 3.36 12.39 39.29
C LYS A 149 4.61 11.94 40.06
N TYR A 150 5.77 11.90 39.39
CA TYR A 150 7.06 11.56 40.00
C TYR A 150 7.89 12.80 40.31
N GLU A 151 7.28 13.99 40.25
CA GLU A 151 7.94 15.28 40.42
C GLU A 151 9.04 15.53 39.37
N MET A 152 8.94 14.88 38.21
CA MET A 152 9.88 15.05 37.11
C MET A 152 9.38 16.12 36.16
N SER A 153 10.27 17.06 35.85
CA SER A 153 10.00 18.16 34.91
C SER A 153 10.54 17.85 33.51
N PRO A 154 10.12 18.60 32.46
CA PRO A 154 10.70 18.46 31.13
C PRO A 154 12.23 18.62 31.13
N LEU A 155 12.78 19.44 32.04
CA LEU A 155 14.23 19.65 32.17
C LEU A 155 14.95 18.43 32.77
N HIS A 156 14.33 17.73 33.72
CA HIS A 156 14.89 16.47 34.23
C HIS A 156 14.98 15.43 33.11
N TYR A 157 13.93 15.35 32.27
CA TYR A 157 13.91 14.43 31.14
C TYR A 157 14.91 14.83 30.05
N ALA A 158 14.98 16.10 29.66
CA ALA A 158 16.01 16.60 28.73
C ALA A 158 17.44 16.30 29.21
N SER A 159 17.69 16.37 30.52
CA SER A 159 18.97 15.97 31.10
C SER A 159 19.23 14.46 30.99
N LYS A 160 18.20 13.63 31.22
CA LYS A 160 18.29 12.16 31.11
C LYS A 160 18.51 11.71 29.66
N THR A 161 17.92 12.40 28.69
CA THR A 161 18.03 12.10 27.26
C THR A 161 19.22 12.80 26.59
N ASN A 162 19.98 13.62 27.33
CA ASN A 162 21.08 14.44 26.82
C ASN A 162 20.64 15.40 25.69
N ASP A 163 19.39 15.89 25.73
CA ASP A 163 18.88 16.88 24.78
C ASP A 163 19.26 18.29 25.23
N VAL A 164 20.49 18.67 24.91
CA VAL A 164 21.08 19.98 25.26
C VAL A 164 20.28 21.14 24.65
N LEU A 165 19.67 20.94 23.46
CA LEU A 165 18.89 21.98 22.79
C LEU A 165 17.63 22.28 23.58
N ILE A 166 16.87 21.25 23.96
CA ILE A 166 15.66 21.43 24.75
C ILE A 166 15.98 21.88 26.17
N ALA A 167 17.07 21.41 26.79
CA ALA A 167 17.50 21.91 28.09
C ALA A 167 17.77 23.43 28.08
N LYS A 168 18.38 23.96 27.00
CA LYS A 168 18.56 25.40 26.79
C LYS A 168 17.23 26.12 26.56
N LEU A 169 16.38 25.57 25.69
CA LEU A 169 15.07 26.15 25.35
C LEU A 169 14.11 26.18 26.56
N LEU A 170 14.17 25.19 27.44
CA LEU A 170 13.38 25.17 28.67
C LEU A 170 13.82 26.26 29.66
N ARG A 171 15.09 26.67 29.61
CA ARG A 171 15.68 27.68 30.50
C ARG A 171 15.73 29.09 29.93
N THR A 172 15.50 29.29 28.62
CA THR A 172 15.55 30.63 28.05
C THR A 172 14.48 31.53 28.66
N GLU A 173 14.81 32.80 28.91
CA GLU A 173 13.82 33.81 29.31
C GLU A 173 13.00 34.26 28.11
N ASN A 174 13.59 34.22 26.92
CA ASN A 174 12.96 34.63 25.66
C ASN A 174 12.67 33.40 24.80
N VAL A 175 11.55 32.72 25.07
CA VAL A 175 11.10 31.58 24.25
C VAL A 175 10.81 32.04 22.82
N GLU A 176 10.21 33.23 22.68
CA GLU A 176 9.84 33.78 21.37
C GLU A 176 11.05 33.92 20.45
N SER A 177 12.24 34.29 20.94
CA SER A 177 13.43 34.38 20.07
C SER A 177 13.91 33.03 19.54
N GLU A 178 13.68 31.94 20.30
CA GLU A 178 14.04 30.58 19.89
C GLU A 178 12.96 29.89 19.04
N CYS A 179 11.73 30.43 19.13
CA CYS A 179 10.51 29.93 18.49
C CYS A 179 10.07 30.73 17.28
N LYS A 180 10.63 31.93 17.11
CA LYS A 180 10.77 32.52 15.79
C LYS A 180 11.55 31.50 14.97
N GLU A 181 10.92 30.97 13.92
CA GLU A 181 11.62 30.70 12.68
C GLU A 181 12.66 31.82 12.54
N PRO A 182 13.96 31.51 12.36
CA PRO A 182 14.95 32.57 12.20
C PRO A 182 14.32 33.62 11.30
N GLU A 183 14.26 34.88 11.77
CA GLU A 183 13.87 35.96 10.88
C GLU A 183 14.58 35.66 9.58
N LYS A 184 13.83 35.56 8.49
CA LYS A 184 14.42 35.55 7.17
C LYS A 184 15.21 36.87 7.07
N VAL A 185 16.44 36.93 7.62
CA VAL A 185 17.56 37.15 6.75
C VAL A 185 17.34 36.08 5.71
N ALA A 186 16.70 36.48 4.63
CA ALA A 186 16.72 35.67 3.46
C ALA A 186 18.21 35.35 3.27
N ALA A 187 18.63 34.12 3.58
CA ALA A 187 19.28 33.37 2.53
C ALA A 187 18.39 33.69 1.32
N PRO A 188 18.90 34.50 0.36
CA PRO A 188 18.07 35.14 -0.66
C PRO A 188 17.07 34.08 -1.07
N ALA A 189 15.77 34.35 -0.90
CA ALA A 189 14.71 33.36 -1.14
C ALA A 189 15.18 32.57 -2.34
N GLU A 190 15.48 31.26 -2.20
CA GLU A 190 16.12 30.53 -3.29
C GLU A 190 15.22 30.77 -4.50
N GLN A 191 15.67 31.66 -5.37
CA GLN A 191 14.81 32.21 -6.39
C GLN A 191 14.88 31.13 -7.43
N PHE A 192 13.93 30.20 -7.35
CA PHE A 192 13.79 29.19 -8.36
C PHE A 192 13.20 29.87 -9.58
N TYR A 193 14.00 29.88 -10.63
CA TYR A 193 13.58 30.34 -11.95
C TYR A 193 12.85 29.19 -12.63
N ASN A 194 11.95 29.52 -13.56
CA ASN A 194 11.29 28.55 -14.41
C ASN A 194 12.28 28.05 -15.46
N LEU A 195 13.22 27.20 -15.05
CA LEU A 195 14.26 26.65 -15.92
C LEU A 195 13.86 25.34 -16.56
N ILE A 196 13.05 24.55 -15.87
CA ILE A 196 12.59 23.22 -16.29
C ILE A 196 11.15 22.99 -15.86
N THR A 197 10.48 22.05 -16.51
CA THR A 197 9.25 21.41 -16.01
C THR A 197 9.54 19.97 -15.61
N MET A 198 8.55 19.30 -15.04
CA MET A 198 8.48 17.83 -14.97
C MET A 198 7.23 17.42 -15.73
N ASP A 199 7.31 16.33 -16.49
CA ASP A 199 6.11 15.69 -17.03
C ASP A 199 5.21 15.25 -15.85
N ASP A 200 3.90 15.17 -16.06
CA ASP A 200 2.93 14.77 -15.04
C ASP A 200 2.83 13.23 -14.99
N TYR A 201 3.17 12.67 -13.85
CA TYR A 201 3.23 11.23 -13.58
C TYR A 201 2.27 10.88 -12.44
N GLU A 202 1.03 10.54 -12.74
CA GLU A 202 0.12 10.02 -11.70
C GLU A 202 0.58 8.63 -11.19
N ILE A 203 0.78 7.69 -12.12
CA ILE A 203 1.17 6.30 -11.84
C ILE A 203 2.26 5.87 -12.82
N ILE A 204 3.37 5.37 -12.29
CA ILE A 204 4.47 4.79 -13.05
C ILE A 204 4.54 3.29 -12.79
N ASN A 205 4.40 2.50 -13.84
CA ASN A 205 4.42 1.04 -13.72
C ASN A 205 5.84 0.42 -13.80
N ASP A 206 6.91 1.16 -13.51
CA ASP A 206 8.32 0.77 -13.66
C ASP A 206 9.09 1.15 -12.38
N ASN A 207 9.79 0.20 -11.76
CA ASN A 207 10.56 0.43 -10.53
C ASN A 207 11.95 1.03 -10.79
N THR A 208 12.33 1.19 -12.05
CA THR A 208 13.48 1.95 -12.51
C THR A 208 13.01 3.06 -13.44
N PRO A 209 12.17 4.00 -12.96
CA PRO A 209 11.48 4.91 -13.85
C PRO A 209 12.44 5.87 -14.54
N LYS A 210 12.08 6.26 -15.76
CA LYS A 210 12.70 7.39 -16.46
C LYS A 210 11.81 8.62 -16.30
N ILE A 211 12.25 9.57 -15.49
CA ILE A 211 11.53 10.84 -15.28
C ILE A 211 12.08 11.89 -16.24
N CYS A 212 11.20 12.61 -16.90
CA CYS A 212 11.54 13.64 -17.88
C CYS A 212 10.78 14.94 -17.63
N GLY A 213 11.19 15.98 -18.35
CA GLY A 213 10.45 17.22 -18.48
C GLY A 213 11.09 18.14 -19.52
N ASP A 214 10.47 19.29 -19.75
CA ASP A 214 10.96 20.28 -20.70
C ASP A 214 12.03 21.16 -20.06
N VAL A 215 12.97 21.62 -20.89
CA VAL A 215 13.95 22.65 -20.57
C VAL A 215 13.43 23.98 -21.11
N LEU A 216 13.09 24.89 -20.19
CA LEU A 216 12.52 26.20 -20.50
C LEU A 216 13.60 27.26 -20.75
N ASP A 217 14.80 27.05 -20.23
CA ASP A 217 15.98 27.90 -20.43
C ASP A 217 17.08 27.11 -21.13
N ALA A 218 17.47 27.54 -22.34
CA ALA A 218 18.48 26.88 -23.16
C ALA A 218 19.88 26.86 -22.50
N ASP A 219 20.12 27.69 -21.48
CA ASP A 219 21.38 27.76 -20.74
C ASP A 219 21.44 26.77 -19.55
N VAL A 220 20.43 25.91 -19.35
CA VAL A 220 20.48 24.85 -18.32
C VAL A 220 21.64 23.89 -18.60
N LYS A 221 22.52 23.72 -17.62
CA LYS A 221 23.72 22.88 -17.72
C LYS A 221 23.59 21.55 -17.00
N GLN A 222 22.78 21.52 -15.96
CA GLN A 222 22.64 20.37 -15.08
C GLN A 222 21.20 20.26 -14.60
N VAL A 223 20.70 19.03 -14.53
CA VAL A 223 19.47 18.67 -13.85
C VAL A 223 19.76 17.47 -12.95
N GLN A 224 19.30 17.50 -11.71
CA GLN A 224 19.41 16.40 -10.74
C GLN A 224 18.03 16.01 -10.25
N LEU A 225 17.72 14.72 -10.30
CA LEU A 225 16.49 14.13 -9.78
C LEU A 225 16.74 13.49 -8.41
N SER A 226 15.78 13.66 -7.50
CA SER A 226 15.74 13.03 -6.19
C SER A 226 14.30 12.64 -5.82
N PHE A 227 14.14 11.70 -4.90
CA PHE A 227 12.83 11.30 -4.35
C PHE A 227 12.80 11.56 -2.84
N ASP A 228 11.63 11.93 -2.33
CA ASP A 228 11.30 12.15 -0.89
C ASP A 228 12.25 13.08 -0.12
N GLY A 229 12.85 14.05 -0.81
CA GLY A 229 13.74 15.02 -0.17
C GLY A 229 15.17 14.54 0.12
N GLY A 230 15.51 13.29 -0.24
CA GLY A 230 16.87 12.88 -0.61
C GLY A 230 17.69 12.01 0.37
N GLU A 231 18.09 10.83 -0.13
CA GLU A 231 19.40 10.18 0.11
C GLU A 231 20.08 9.73 -1.19
N THR A 232 19.33 9.53 -2.29
CA THR A 232 19.84 9.11 -3.61
C THR A 232 19.57 10.20 -4.65
N ILE A 233 20.58 10.56 -5.45
CA ILE A 233 20.51 11.60 -6.50
C ILE A 233 20.85 10.96 -7.84
N THR A 234 20.01 11.19 -8.84
CA THR A 234 20.20 10.73 -10.23
C THR A 234 20.46 11.93 -11.13
N GLU A 235 21.54 11.92 -11.91
CA GLU A 235 21.83 12.98 -12.87
C GLU A 235 20.93 12.85 -14.11
N GLY A 236 20.33 13.97 -14.52
CA GLY A 236 19.53 14.09 -15.74
C GLY A 236 20.41 14.36 -16.97
N VAL A 237 20.11 13.67 -18.06
CA VAL A 237 20.69 13.94 -19.38
C VAL A 237 19.84 14.98 -20.08
N ILE A 238 20.47 16.09 -20.48
CA ILE A 238 19.83 17.16 -21.24
C ILE A 238 20.07 16.91 -22.73
N ASN A 239 18.99 16.92 -23.52
CA ASN A 239 19.04 16.84 -24.98
C ASN A 239 18.11 17.90 -25.56
N LYS A 240 18.70 19.00 -26.06
CA LYS A 240 18.00 20.17 -26.58
C LYS A 240 17.02 20.76 -25.55
N ASP A 241 15.73 20.62 -25.81
CA ASP A 241 14.60 21.17 -25.08
C ASP A 241 14.02 20.17 -24.06
N ARG A 242 14.64 19.00 -23.86
CA ARG A 242 14.17 17.99 -22.91
C ARG A 242 15.29 17.51 -21.99
N TRP A 243 14.95 17.27 -20.73
CA TRP A 243 15.82 16.58 -19.78
C TRP A 243 15.17 15.26 -19.37
N CYS A 244 15.97 14.24 -19.11
CA CYS A 244 15.50 12.96 -18.57
C CYS A 244 16.53 12.33 -17.64
N ALA A 245 16.09 11.77 -16.52
CA ALA A 245 16.91 11.02 -15.58
C ALA A 245 16.41 9.57 -15.49
N GLN A 246 17.32 8.61 -15.68
CA GLN A 246 17.04 7.18 -15.55
C GLN A 246 17.41 6.72 -14.16
N VAL A 247 16.45 6.27 -13.36
CA VAL A 247 16.73 5.68 -12.06
C VAL A 247 17.33 4.29 -12.26
N GLU A 248 18.55 4.06 -11.80
CA GLU A 248 19.24 2.77 -11.96
C GLU A 248 18.94 1.77 -10.84
N LYS A 249 18.64 2.29 -9.64
CA LYS A 249 18.31 1.46 -8.48
C LYS A 249 16.82 1.19 -8.46
N LYS A 250 16.44 -0.09 -8.42
CA LYS A 250 15.05 -0.48 -8.23
C LYS A 250 14.45 0.21 -7.01
N MET A 251 13.35 0.91 -7.23
CA MET A 251 12.51 1.55 -6.23
C MET A 251 11.47 0.56 -5.72
N GLU A 252 10.95 0.79 -4.52
CA GLU A 252 9.89 -0.05 -3.97
C GLU A 252 8.53 0.44 -4.49
N ASN A 253 7.47 -0.36 -4.32
CA ASN A 253 6.11 0.15 -4.54
C ASN A 253 5.81 1.23 -3.50
N GLY A 254 5.22 2.34 -3.94
CA GLY A 254 4.83 3.39 -3.03
C GLY A 254 4.55 4.72 -3.69
N ASP A 255 4.08 5.65 -2.87
CA ASP A 255 3.91 7.05 -3.22
C ASP A 255 5.23 7.78 -2.96
N TYR A 256 5.69 8.52 -3.96
CA TYR A 256 6.94 9.26 -3.93
C TYR A 256 6.72 10.72 -4.34
N THR A 257 7.46 11.62 -3.72
CA THR A 257 7.61 12.98 -4.25
C THR A 257 8.90 13.06 -5.06
N ALA A 258 8.78 13.14 -6.38
CA ALA A 258 9.89 13.36 -7.28
C ALA A 258 10.24 14.85 -7.35
N MET A 259 11.52 15.19 -7.18
CA MET A 259 12.01 16.56 -7.23
C MET A 259 13.21 16.67 -8.17
N ALA A 260 13.09 17.54 -9.18
CA ALA A 260 14.17 17.89 -10.09
C ALA A 260 14.71 19.29 -9.82
N MET A 261 16.02 19.40 -9.69
CA MET A 261 16.77 20.64 -9.48
C MET A 261 17.63 20.93 -10.71
N ALA A 262 17.47 22.10 -11.30
CA ALA A 262 18.25 22.55 -12.46
C ALA A 262 19.20 23.70 -12.09
N ILE A 263 20.33 23.79 -12.78
CA ILE A 263 21.26 24.94 -12.69
C ILE A 263 21.62 25.40 -14.11
N ASN A 264 21.50 26.70 -14.40
CA ASN A 264 21.90 27.29 -15.67
C ASN A 264 23.29 27.94 -15.64
N SER A 265 23.73 28.46 -16.80
CA SER A 265 25.00 29.19 -16.96
C SER A 265 25.22 30.35 -15.99
N ALA A 266 24.14 30.98 -15.51
CA ALA A 266 24.18 32.10 -14.58
C ALA A 266 24.14 31.67 -13.09
N ASN A 267 24.29 30.37 -12.81
CA ASN A 267 24.11 29.76 -11.48
C ASN A 267 22.72 30.02 -10.87
N GLN A 268 21.72 30.30 -11.71
CA GLN A 268 20.34 30.34 -11.27
C GLN A 268 19.84 28.90 -11.08
N ARG A 269 19.02 28.69 -10.06
CA ARG A 269 18.44 27.39 -9.74
C ARG A 269 17.02 27.34 -10.29
N GLY A 270 16.60 26.18 -10.78
CA GLY A 270 15.22 25.87 -11.13
C GLY A 270 14.77 24.65 -10.35
N LYS A 271 13.46 24.58 -10.04
CA LYS A 271 12.87 23.44 -9.34
C LYS A 271 11.60 23.03 -10.07
N ALA A 272 11.46 21.74 -10.32
CA ALA A 272 10.20 21.10 -10.68
C ALA A 272 9.94 19.95 -9.70
N GLN A 273 8.67 19.69 -9.41
CA GLN A 273 8.26 18.64 -8.48
C GLN A 273 6.96 18.02 -8.97
N ASP A 274 6.84 16.72 -8.74
CA ASP A 274 5.63 15.97 -8.98
C ASP A 274 5.44 14.89 -7.90
N ASP A 275 4.19 14.56 -7.59
CA ASP A 275 3.83 13.49 -6.66
C ASP A 275 3.32 12.31 -7.49
N LEU A 276 4.03 11.18 -7.40
CA LEU A 276 3.81 10.03 -8.27
C LEU A 276 3.75 8.72 -7.49
N THR A 277 3.06 7.73 -8.02
CA THR A 277 3.04 6.38 -7.44
C THR A 277 3.84 5.42 -8.32
N ILE A 278 4.81 4.71 -7.75
CA ILE A 278 5.52 3.61 -8.44
C ILE A 278 4.80 2.29 -8.16
N HIS A 279 4.47 1.57 -9.22
CA HIS A 279 3.88 0.25 -9.21
C HIS A 279 4.73 -0.71 -10.06
N VAL A 280 5.09 -1.87 -9.54
CA VAL A 280 6.04 -2.80 -10.20
C VAL A 280 5.42 -3.61 -11.37
N LEU A 281 4.21 -3.30 -11.82
CA LEU A 281 3.44 -4.14 -12.74
C LEU A 281 4.07 -4.29 -14.13
N ASN A 282 4.66 -3.23 -14.70
CA ASN A 282 5.25 -3.32 -16.03
C ASN A 282 6.57 -4.10 -16.00
N ASP A 283 7.33 -4.06 -14.91
CA ASP A 283 8.57 -4.83 -14.83
C ASP A 283 8.32 -6.33 -14.76
N LEU A 284 7.30 -6.75 -14.01
CA LEU A 284 6.87 -8.13 -13.98
C LEU A 284 6.36 -8.56 -15.37
N TYR A 285 5.53 -7.75 -16.03
CA TYR A 285 5.10 -7.99 -17.41
C TYR A 285 6.28 -8.13 -18.37
N ASN A 286 7.21 -7.18 -18.35
CA ASN A 286 8.37 -7.14 -19.24
C ASN A 286 9.31 -8.32 -19.00
N ALA A 287 9.54 -8.70 -17.75
CA ALA A 287 10.34 -9.88 -17.41
C ALA A 287 9.69 -11.16 -17.93
N LEU A 288 8.38 -11.33 -17.73
CA LEU A 288 7.62 -12.47 -18.24
C LEU A 288 7.60 -12.49 -19.77
N LYS A 289 7.37 -11.34 -20.41
CA LYS A 289 7.36 -11.22 -21.87
C LYS A 289 8.73 -11.56 -22.45
N ALA A 290 9.80 -10.98 -21.94
CA ALA A 290 11.16 -11.25 -22.42
C ALA A 290 11.55 -12.73 -22.31
N GLU A 291 11.12 -13.41 -21.23
CA GLU A 291 11.39 -14.83 -21.03
C GLU A 291 10.60 -15.73 -21.99
N PHE A 292 9.32 -15.43 -22.24
CA PHE A 292 8.41 -16.35 -22.91
C PHE A 292 8.03 -15.97 -24.35
N GLU A 293 8.35 -14.76 -24.81
CA GLU A 293 8.07 -14.32 -26.18
C GLU A 293 8.62 -15.29 -27.25
N PRO A 294 9.83 -15.86 -27.10
CA PRO A 294 10.32 -16.88 -28.05
C PRO A 294 9.47 -18.16 -28.12
N ASP A 295 8.69 -18.47 -27.08
CA ASP A 295 7.88 -19.69 -26.97
C ASP A 295 6.41 -19.50 -27.38
N PHE A 296 5.94 -18.24 -27.49
CA PHE A 296 4.52 -17.93 -27.69
C PHE A 296 3.92 -18.57 -28.94
N GLU A 297 4.63 -18.54 -30.08
CA GLU A 297 4.14 -19.14 -31.32
C GLU A 297 3.99 -20.66 -31.18
N GLN A 298 5.00 -21.34 -30.63
CA GLN A 298 4.99 -22.79 -30.45
C GLN A 298 3.91 -23.25 -29.48
N TRP A 299 3.72 -22.50 -28.38
CA TRP A 299 2.76 -22.86 -27.34
C TRP A 299 1.34 -22.36 -27.62
N ASN A 300 1.17 -21.53 -28.66
CA ASN A 300 -0.02 -20.73 -28.88
C ASN A 300 -0.42 -20.01 -27.58
N ALA A 301 0.53 -19.24 -27.05
CA ALA A 301 0.41 -18.53 -25.78
C ALA A 301 0.56 -17.01 -25.99
N GLU A 302 0.12 -16.24 -25.00
CA GLU A 302 0.35 -14.79 -24.91
C GLU A 302 0.42 -14.37 -23.44
N ILE A 303 0.87 -13.15 -23.21
CA ILE A 303 0.70 -12.45 -21.94
C ILE A 303 0.01 -11.11 -22.18
N ASP A 304 -1.04 -10.86 -21.39
CA ASP A 304 -1.80 -9.62 -21.39
C ASP A 304 -1.19 -8.62 -20.40
N GLU A 305 -0.86 -7.42 -20.87
CA GLU A 305 -0.17 -6.38 -20.08
C GLU A 305 -1.08 -5.82 -18.99
N ASP A 306 -2.31 -5.46 -19.35
CA ASP A 306 -3.27 -4.82 -18.45
C ASP A 306 -3.71 -5.73 -17.29
N THR A 307 -3.76 -7.04 -17.54
CA THR A 307 -4.30 -8.02 -16.58
C THR A 307 -3.27 -8.99 -16.04
N LEU A 308 -1.99 -8.87 -16.43
CA LEU A 308 -0.91 -9.82 -16.10
C LEU A 308 -1.33 -11.29 -16.23
N THR A 309 -2.05 -11.58 -17.32
CA THR A 309 -2.63 -12.90 -17.56
C THR A 309 -1.84 -13.63 -18.65
N PHE A 310 -1.11 -14.67 -18.24
CA PHE A 310 -0.45 -15.58 -19.16
C PHE A 310 -1.44 -16.63 -19.66
N ARG A 311 -1.77 -16.62 -20.95
CA ARG A 311 -2.85 -17.42 -21.52
C ARG A 311 -2.32 -18.42 -22.52
N PHE A 312 -2.64 -19.69 -22.33
CA PHE A 312 -2.49 -20.70 -23.36
C PHE A 312 -3.81 -20.81 -24.16
N LYS A 313 -3.76 -20.71 -25.48
CA LYS A 313 -4.96 -20.60 -26.34
C LYS A 313 -5.33 -21.88 -27.08
N ASN A 314 -4.58 -22.97 -26.91
CA ASN A 314 -4.86 -24.22 -27.61
C ASN A 314 -5.37 -25.34 -26.69
N PRO A 315 -6.70 -25.44 -26.45
CA PRO A 315 -7.27 -26.48 -25.58
C PRO A 315 -7.07 -27.90 -26.12
N ALA A 316 -6.90 -28.07 -27.43
CA ALA A 316 -6.65 -29.38 -28.03
C ALA A 316 -5.27 -29.94 -27.65
N LEU A 317 -4.32 -29.04 -27.35
CA LEU A 317 -3.02 -29.42 -26.82
C LEU A 317 -3.08 -29.68 -25.31
N MET A 318 -4.00 -29.07 -24.56
CA MET A 318 -3.99 -29.14 -23.09
C MET A 318 -4.54 -30.42 -22.48
N PHE A 319 -5.75 -30.80 -22.88
CA PHE A 319 -6.50 -31.89 -22.24
C PHE A 319 -6.99 -32.88 -23.26
N THR A 320 -7.05 -34.15 -22.85
CA THR A 320 -7.78 -35.14 -23.64
C THR A 320 -9.25 -34.74 -23.80
N ARG A 321 -9.80 -34.95 -24.99
CA ARG A 321 -11.11 -34.41 -25.40
C ARG A 321 -12.20 -34.76 -24.39
N GLY A 322 -12.83 -33.72 -23.83
CA GLY A 322 -13.96 -33.85 -22.90
C GLY A 322 -13.58 -34.31 -21.48
N SER A 323 -12.30 -34.29 -21.11
CA SER A 323 -11.85 -34.66 -19.75
C SER A 323 -10.95 -33.58 -19.12
N SER A 324 -10.55 -33.81 -17.87
CA SER A 324 -9.53 -33.03 -17.14
C SER A 324 -8.13 -33.67 -17.16
N LYS A 325 -7.94 -34.79 -17.87
CA LYS A 325 -6.63 -35.43 -18.00
C LYS A 325 -5.72 -34.62 -18.93
N ILE A 326 -4.64 -34.08 -18.36
CA ILE A 326 -3.58 -33.34 -19.05
C ILE A 326 -2.95 -34.24 -20.13
N SER A 327 -2.80 -33.71 -21.33
CA SER A 327 -2.15 -34.40 -22.45
C SER A 327 -0.64 -34.50 -22.25
N THR A 328 0.04 -35.38 -22.99
CA THR A 328 1.51 -35.45 -22.97
C THR A 328 2.15 -34.14 -23.45
N ASN A 329 1.67 -33.56 -24.55
CA ASN A 329 2.23 -32.32 -25.10
C ASN A 329 2.12 -31.16 -24.11
N TYR A 330 1.00 -31.06 -23.37
CA TYR A 330 0.86 -29.98 -22.39
C TYR A 330 1.71 -30.21 -21.15
N LYS A 331 1.96 -31.46 -20.76
CA LYS A 331 2.95 -31.76 -19.73
C LYS A 331 4.34 -31.28 -20.12
N GLU A 332 4.76 -31.47 -21.37
CA GLU A 332 6.04 -30.97 -21.87
C GLU A 332 6.11 -29.44 -21.81
N ILE A 333 5.05 -28.75 -22.24
CA ILE A 333 4.94 -27.28 -22.12
C ILE A 333 5.03 -26.86 -20.64
N LEU A 334 4.23 -27.44 -19.75
CA LEU A 334 4.20 -27.09 -18.33
C LEU A 334 5.54 -27.36 -17.63
N ASN A 335 6.24 -28.43 -18.01
CA ASN A 335 7.56 -28.75 -17.47
C ASN A 335 8.62 -27.73 -17.87
N SER A 336 8.49 -27.10 -19.05
CA SER A 336 9.37 -26.01 -19.49
C SER A 336 8.92 -24.65 -18.92
N PHE A 337 7.61 -24.37 -18.93
CA PHE A 337 7.03 -23.09 -18.53
C PHE A 337 7.18 -22.84 -17.02
N PHE A 338 6.70 -23.76 -16.19
CA PHE A 338 6.45 -23.46 -14.78
C PHE A 338 7.71 -23.15 -13.97
N PRO A 339 8.83 -23.89 -14.12
CA PRO A 339 10.08 -23.54 -13.42
C PRO A 339 10.60 -22.14 -13.77
N ARG A 340 10.53 -21.75 -15.04
CA ARG A 340 10.96 -20.43 -15.54
C ARG A 340 10.02 -19.33 -15.03
N TYR A 341 8.72 -19.61 -15.01
CA TYR A 341 7.70 -18.71 -14.52
C TYR A 341 7.89 -18.40 -13.04
N VAL A 342 8.03 -19.43 -12.20
CA VAL A 342 8.28 -19.27 -10.76
C VAL A 342 9.60 -18.54 -10.48
N ASN A 343 10.64 -18.80 -11.27
CA ASN A 343 11.93 -18.11 -11.11
C ASN A 343 11.84 -16.61 -11.33
N ILE A 344 10.92 -16.13 -12.17
CA ILE A 344 10.64 -14.70 -12.33
C ILE A 344 9.79 -14.22 -11.15
N LEU A 345 8.70 -14.92 -10.85
CA LEU A 345 7.75 -14.48 -9.81
C LEU A 345 8.37 -14.34 -8.42
N LYS A 346 9.41 -15.11 -8.09
CA LYS A 346 10.05 -15.05 -6.77
C LYS A 346 10.63 -13.66 -6.47
N ASP A 347 11.11 -12.96 -7.50
CA ASP A 347 11.68 -11.61 -7.39
C ASP A 347 10.61 -10.56 -7.13
N TYR A 348 9.33 -10.93 -7.27
CA TYR A 348 8.13 -10.10 -7.07
C TYR A 348 7.17 -10.72 -6.02
N SER A 349 7.70 -11.55 -5.11
CA SER A 349 6.87 -12.36 -4.21
C SER A 349 6.21 -11.56 -3.08
N ASN A 350 6.62 -10.32 -2.83
CA ASN A 350 6.01 -9.46 -1.81
C ASN A 350 4.79 -8.72 -2.37
N GLU A 351 4.82 -8.44 -3.66
CA GLU A 351 3.86 -7.68 -4.44
C GLU A 351 2.70 -8.58 -4.92
N ILE A 352 2.98 -9.86 -5.18
CA ILE A 352 2.00 -10.84 -5.64
C ILE A 352 1.12 -11.31 -4.47
N THR A 353 -0.19 -11.05 -4.56
CA THR A 353 -1.19 -11.54 -3.60
C THR A 353 -1.62 -12.96 -3.92
N SER A 354 -1.87 -13.24 -5.19
CA SER A 354 -2.27 -14.56 -5.68
C SER A 354 -1.92 -14.76 -7.14
N VAL A 355 -1.73 -16.03 -7.53
CA VAL A 355 -1.60 -16.46 -8.91
C VAL A 355 -2.70 -17.46 -9.20
N HIS A 356 -3.70 -17.02 -9.97
CA HIS A 356 -4.87 -17.82 -10.31
C HIS A 356 -4.56 -18.72 -11.49
N VAL A 357 -4.57 -20.03 -11.27
CA VAL A 357 -4.56 -21.05 -12.33
C VAL A 357 -6.00 -21.25 -12.77
N GLU A 358 -6.39 -20.60 -13.85
CA GLU A 358 -7.79 -20.53 -14.26
C GLU A 358 -8.12 -21.53 -15.35
N GLY A 359 -9.06 -22.42 -15.07
CA GLY A 359 -9.64 -23.34 -16.04
C GLY A 359 -10.87 -22.71 -16.69
N HIS A 360 -10.90 -22.67 -18.01
CA HIS A 360 -12.05 -22.23 -18.79
C HIS A 360 -12.51 -23.36 -19.70
N THR A 361 -13.78 -23.75 -19.60
CA THR A 361 -14.32 -24.84 -20.40
C THR A 361 -15.72 -24.55 -20.89
N SER A 362 -15.89 -24.62 -22.20
CA SER A 362 -17.19 -24.68 -22.86
C SER A 362 -17.36 -25.98 -23.65
N SER A 363 -17.96 -26.97 -23.01
CA SER A 363 -18.41 -28.21 -23.65
C SER A 363 -19.89 -28.10 -24.03
N ARG A 364 -20.24 -28.75 -25.15
CA ARG A 364 -21.63 -28.79 -25.63
C ARG A 364 -22.56 -29.62 -24.75
N TYR A 365 -22.01 -30.58 -23.98
CA TYR A 365 -22.76 -31.53 -23.14
C TYR A 365 -24.13 -31.92 -23.70
N ARG A 366 -24.17 -32.71 -24.78
CA ARG A 366 -25.43 -33.15 -25.44
C ARG A 366 -26.42 -33.86 -24.50
N THR A 367 -25.94 -34.31 -23.33
CA THR A 367 -26.74 -34.98 -22.29
C THR A 367 -27.32 -34.03 -21.25
N ALA A 368 -26.93 -32.74 -21.23
CA ALA A 368 -27.54 -31.75 -20.35
C ALA A 368 -28.91 -31.33 -20.91
N LYS A 369 -29.93 -31.37 -20.07
CA LYS A 369 -31.32 -31.09 -20.45
C LYS A 369 -31.66 -29.60 -20.43
N THR A 370 -30.94 -28.81 -19.64
CA THR A 370 -31.13 -27.36 -19.53
C THR A 370 -29.83 -26.57 -19.67
N ALA A 371 -29.95 -25.26 -19.87
CA ALA A 371 -28.80 -24.36 -19.95
C ALA A 371 -28.05 -24.28 -18.61
N GLU A 372 -28.78 -24.31 -17.50
CA GLU A 372 -28.24 -24.30 -16.13
C GLU A 372 -27.46 -25.59 -15.83
N GLU A 373 -27.99 -26.75 -16.24
CA GLU A 373 -27.28 -28.02 -16.08
C GLU A 373 -25.98 -28.05 -16.90
N LYS A 374 -26.01 -27.49 -18.12
CA LYS A 374 -24.82 -27.36 -18.96
C LYS A 374 -23.80 -26.41 -18.34
N PHE A 375 -24.26 -25.28 -17.81
CA PHE A 375 -23.45 -24.29 -17.12
C PHE A 375 -22.71 -24.92 -15.93
N GLU A 376 -23.43 -25.64 -15.07
CA GLU A 376 -22.84 -26.23 -13.88
C GLU A 376 -21.83 -27.34 -14.23
N LYS A 377 -22.13 -28.17 -15.24
CA LYS A 377 -21.16 -29.17 -15.73
C LYS A 377 -19.89 -28.54 -16.27
N ASN A 378 -20.00 -27.42 -16.99
CA ASN A 378 -18.85 -26.68 -17.49
C ASN A 378 -18.03 -26.06 -16.35
N ARG A 379 -18.69 -25.42 -15.36
CA ARG A 379 -18.03 -24.86 -14.17
C ARG A 379 -17.24 -25.93 -13.40
N ILE A 380 -17.85 -27.10 -13.17
CA ILE A 380 -17.18 -28.23 -12.51
C ILE A 380 -15.98 -28.74 -13.32
N LEU A 381 -16.11 -28.86 -14.64
CA LEU A 381 -15.00 -29.31 -15.49
C LEU A 381 -13.85 -28.28 -15.54
N SER A 382 -14.18 -26.99 -15.59
CA SER A 382 -13.24 -25.88 -15.45
C SER A 382 -12.43 -25.99 -14.16
N GLN A 383 -13.09 -26.15 -13.01
CA GLN A 383 -12.41 -26.31 -11.73
C GLN A 383 -11.50 -27.54 -11.73
N LYS A 384 -12.01 -28.69 -12.16
CA LYS A 384 -11.22 -29.93 -12.23
C LYS A 384 -9.97 -29.80 -13.12
N ARG A 385 -10.02 -28.96 -14.14
CA ARG A 385 -8.87 -28.70 -15.03
C ARG A 385 -7.87 -27.78 -14.36
N ALA A 386 -8.33 -26.71 -13.72
CA ALA A 386 -7.50 -25.84 -12.89
C ALA A 386 -6.77 -26.63 -11.80
N ASP A 387 -7.52 -27.43 -11.02
CA ASP A 387 -6.97 -28.28 -9.96
C ASP A 387 -5.91 -29.23 -10.49
N LYS A 388 -6.18 -29.88 -11.64
CA LYS A 388 -5.24 -30.84 -12.24
C LYS A 388 -3.96 -30.18 -12.72
N VAL A 389 -4.05 -28.98 -13.30
CA VAL A 389 -2.87 -28.22 -13.72
C VAL A 389 -2.07 -27.79 -12.49
N LEU A 390 -2.71 -27.24 -11.47
CA LEU A 390 -2.05 -26.83 -10.23
C LEU A 390 -1.38 -28.02 -9.53
N GLU A 391 -2.07 -29.15 -9.36
CA GLU A 391 -1.52 -30.38 -8.81
C GLU A 391 -0.29 -30.87 -9.60
N TYR A 392 -0.35 -30.80 -10.93
CA TYR A 392 0.73 -31.25 -11.79
C TYR A 392 1.97 -30.36 -11.69
N ILE A 393 1.81 -29.04 -11.78
CA ILE A 393 2.92 -28.08 -11.77
C ILE A 393 3.60 -27.99 -10.38
N THR A 394 2.82 -28.07 -9.30
CA THR A 394 3.34 -28.07 -7.92
C THR A 394 4.04 -29.39 -7.54
N GLY A 395 3.71 -30.48 -8.22
CA GLY A 395 4.38 -31.77 -8.09
C GLY A 395 5.66 -31.92 -8.92
N ASN A 396 6.08 -30.87 -9.65
CA ASN A 396 7.29 -30.90 -10.48
C ASN A 396 8.54 -30.96 -9.58
N SER A 397 9.48 -31.86 -9.91
CA SER A 397 10.72 -32.08 -9.17
C SER A 397 11.86 -31.12 -9.56
N ASP A 398 11.61 -30.17 -10.46
CA ASP A 398 12.59 -29.14 -10.83
C ASP A 398 13.01 -28.31 -9.60
N ASN A 399 14.31 -27.99 -9.50
CA ASN A 399 14.87 -27.26 -8.37
C ASN A 399 14.17 -25.91 -8.13
N ALA A 400 13.83 -25.18 -9.19
CA ALA A 400 13.14 -23.89 -9.05
C ALA A 400 11.78 -24.02 -8.37
N VAL A 401 11.08 -25.14 -8.59
CA VAL A 401 9.79 -25.43 -7.96
C VAL A 401 9.98 -25.87 -6.52
N VAL A 402 10.96 -26.74 -6.26
CA VAL A 402 11.25 -27.27 -4.92
C VAL A 402 11.72 -26.17 -3.97
N GLU A 403 12.62 -25.29 -4.42
CA GLU A 403 13.17 -24.21 -3.61
C GLU A 403 12.12 -23.14 -3.28
N ASN A 404 11.14 -22.91 -4.17
CA ASN A 404 10.10 -21.89 -4.00
C ASN A 404 8.76 -22.46 -3.51
N LYS A 405 8.75 -23.68 -2.97
CA LYS A 405 7.52 -24.39 -2.58
C LYS A 405 6.63 -23.59 -1.63
N GLY A 406 7.22 -22.91 -0.63
CA GLY A 406 6.46 -22.11 0.33
C GLY A 406 5.74 -20.91 -0.29
N PHE A 407 6.36 -20.24 -1.28
CA PHE A 407 5.72 -19.19 -2.06
C PHE A 407 4.59 -19.75 -2.92
N ILE A 408 4.84 -20.86 -3.62
CA ILE A 408 3.86 -21.49 -4.51
C ILE A 408 2.61 -21.93 -3.72
N GLU A 409 2.78 -22.59 -2.57
CA GLU A 409 1.67 -23.05 -1.73
C GLU A 409 0.83 -21.89 -1.16
N LYS A 410 1.46 -20.72 -0.95
CA LYS A 410 0.78 -19.52 -0.43
C LYS A 410 0.06 -18.74 -1.53
N ALA A 411 0.69 -18.59 -2.69
CA ALA A 411 0.23 -17.67 -3.73
C ALA A 411 -0.67 -18.34 -4.79
N PHE A 412 -0.43 -19.60 -5.16
CA PHE A 412 -1.14 -20.21 -6.28
C PHE A 412 -2.50 -20.80 -5.86
N VAL A 413 -3.55 -20.41 -6.58
CA VAL A 413 -4.93 -20.87 -6.34
C VAL A 413 -5.55 -21.37 -7.64
N ALA A 414 -6.24 -22.50 -7.59
CA ALA A 414 -6.95 -23.06 -8.74
C ALA A 414 -8.38 -22.53 -8.82
N ASP A 415 -8.75 -21.95 -9.96
CA ASP A 415 -10.07 -21.35 -10.17
C ASP A 415 -10.77 -21.89 -11.43
N GLY A 416 -11.94 -22.49 -11.24
CA GLY A 416 -12.81 -22.89 -12.33
C GLY A 416 -13.75 -21.77 -12.75
N LYS A 417 -13.53 -21.16 -13.92
CA LYS A 417 -14.46 -20.16 -14.46
C LYS A 417 -15.61 -20.82 -15.22
N SER A 418 -16.79 -20.23 -15.08
CA SER A 418 -18.05 -20.77 -15.61
C SER A 418 -18.42 -20.18 -16.97
N SER A 419 -19.29 -20.85 -17.72
CA SER A 419 -19.69 -20.41 -19.07
C SER A 419 -20.58 -19.16 -19.12
N SER A 420 -20.97 -18.55 -17.99
CA SER A 420 -21.55 -17.19 -17.98
C SER A 420 -20.50 -16.11 -18.29
N GLN A 421 -19.23 -16.49 -18.31
CA GLN A 421 -18.08 -15.72 -18.81
C GLN A 421 -17.56 -16.29 -20.14
N SER A 422 -18.39 -17.02 -20.90
CA SER A 422 -18.00 -17.44 -22.26
C SER A 422 -17.75 -16.18 -23.07
N VAL A 423 -16.53 -16.03 -23.58
CA VAL A 423 -16.21 -14.88 -24.41
C VAL A 423 -16.95 -15.06 -25.73
N LEU A 424 -17.73 -14.04 -26.09
CA LEU A 424 -18.43 -13.99 -27.37
C LEU A 424 -17.57 -13.25 -28.38
N ASN A 425 -17.66 -13.63 -29.65
CA ASN A 425 -17.18 -12.82 -30.75
C ASN A 425 -18.11 -11.60 -30.92
N GLU A 426 -17.70 -10.62 -31.72
CA GLU A 426 -18.50 -9.42 -32.02
C GLU A 426 -19.88 -9.74 -32.61
N ASP A 427 -20.00 -10.87 -33.32
CA ASP A 427 -21.25 -11.37 -33.90
C ASP A 427 -22.17 -12.09 -32.90
N GLY A 428 -21.80 -12.11 -31.61
CA GLY A 428 -22.54 -12.78 -30.53
C GLY A 428 -22.40 -14.30 -30.51
N THR A 429 -21.60 -14.90 -31.40
CA THR A 429 -21.29 -16.33 -31.36
C THR A 429 -20.22 -16.63 -30.31
N GLU A 430 -20.18 -17.87 -29.82
CA GLU A 430 -19.18 -18.30 -28.84
C GLU A 430 -17.77 -18.27 -29.42
N ASN A 431 -16.85 -17.57 -28.76
CA ASN A 431 -15.42 -17.71 -29.03
C ASN A 431 -14.92 -19.02 -28.41
N TYR A 432 -14.84 -20.08 -29.22
CA TYR A 432 -14.44 -21.40 -28.76
C TYR A 432 -12.98 -21.47 -28.25
N VAL A 433 -12.12 -20.58 -28.73
CA VAL A 433 -10.70 -20.52 -28.34
C VAL A 433 -10.60 -19.93 -26.94
N LEU A 434 -11.20 -18.76 -26.73
CA LEU A 434 -11.20 -18.13 -25.41
C LEU A 434 -12.05 -18.93 -24.42
N SER A 435 -13.18 -19.49 -24.81
CA SER A 435 -14.03 -20.28 -23.90
C SER A 435 -13.45 -21.66 -23.52
N ARG A 436 -12.25 -22.00 -23.99
CA ARG A 436 -11.54 -23.25 -23.70
C ARG A 436 -10.04 -22.99 -23.55
N ARG A 437 -9.62 -22.59 -22.37
CA ARG A 437 -8.22 -22.21 -22.11
C ARG A 437 -7.80 -22.55 -20.69
N VAL A 438 -6.50 -22.52 -20.46
CA VAL A 438 -5.90 -22.41 -19.13
C VAL A 438 -5.06 -21.16 -19.14
N GLU A 439 -5.19 -20.36 -18.10
CA GLU A 439 -4.40 -19.14 -17.93
C GLU A 439 -3.91 -18.99 -16.50
N PHE A 440 -2.84 -18.23 -16.35
CA PHE A 440 -2.23 -17.87 -15.08
C PHE A 440 -2.40 -16.37 -14.93
N ARG A 441 -3.37 -15.93 -14.11
CA ARG A 441 -3.57 -14.51 -13.82
C ARG A 441 -2.85 -14.16 -12.52
N ILE A 442 -1.99 -13.15 -12.57
CA ILE A 442 -1.32 -12.63 -11.39
C ILE A 442 -2.18 -11.51 -10.81
N GLU A 443 -2.51 -11.61 -9.53
CA GLU A 443 -3.08 -10.52 -8.76
C GLU A 443 -1.98 -9.97 -7.85
N THR A 444 -1.90 -8.65 -7.79
CA THR A 444 -0.91 -7.90 -7.04
C THR A 444 -1.61 -6.94 -6.08
N ASP A 445 -0.98 -6.64 -4.95
CA ASP A 445 -1.43 -5.57 -4.06
C ASP A 445 -0.65 -4.31 -4.44
N PRO A 446 -1.28 -3.28 -5.02
CA PRO A 446 -0.58 -2.04 -5.38
C PRO A 446 -0.01 -1.30 -4.16
N ASN A 447 -0.39 -1.70 -2.94
CA ASN A 447 0.08 -1.12 -1.68
C ASN A 447 1.12 -1.97 -0.93
N LYS A 448 1.67 -3.05 -1.54
CA LYS A 448 2.70 -3.91 -0.91
C LYS A 448 3.95 -4.08 -1.75
#